data_AF-R7UQM4-F1
#
_entry.id   AF-R7UQM4-F1
#
_cell.length_a   1.000
_cell.length_b   1.000
_cell.length_c   1.000
_cell.angle_alpha   90.00
_cell.angle_beta   90.00
_cell.angle_gamma   90.00
#
_symmetry.space_group_name_H-M   'P 1'
#
loop_
_entity.id
_entity.type
_entity.pdbx_description
1 polymer ?
#
loop_
_entity_poly.entity_id
_entity_poly.type
_entity_poly.pdbx_seq_one_letter_code
_entity_poly.pdbx_strand_id
1 'polypeptide(L)'
;MYFITLKRLRAEKQKVNISEHGFSEMRHRPNELRDEAMRDVCILICCGIPASGKSTFIQSLKSTQDEYHILHLSYDELLPWKIEKEIIEDAEHQSYSKWKAYRKRILHAVDSAMTSSFDVSSVDLGAFDSEIAQRFKTIIQQTKMTRTGKKVLIAVDDNMYYQSMRYDYYQLARKYKVGFAQLHFPCDVSVALERNSERAEKVACDVIRSMAGKFEKPNTENEWEKFSMEWHDSSHLSTVLALLDDALGHPVQSLPEEDPTMRIESQLKCSQSVMHQIDQILRTLVSQCMAEVKGNMAEVKGNMAEVKDKYSQSGIIRQFAKEVAAVKKSLFEEFRSGELLVSASITENVTNASKDSAHPLNAYVRERFLQRIPAL
;
A
#
# COMPACT_ATOMS: atom_id res chain seq x y z
N MET A 1 -65.57 3.05 22.53
CA MET A 1 -65.39 3.05 21.06
C MET A 1 -63.93 2.82 20.63
N TYR A 2 -63.12 2.08 21.41
CA TYR A 2 -61.71 1.76 21.07
C TYR A 2 -61.40 0.25 21.08
N PHE A 3 -62.38 -0.60 21.42
CA PHE A 3 -62.21 -2.07 21.53
C PHE A 3 -62.88 -2.87 20.39
N ILE A 4 -63.61 -2.22 19.49
CA ILE A 4 -64.30 -2.88 18.38
C ILE A 4 -63.45 -2.91 17.09
N THR A 5 -62.47 -2.01 16.95
CA THR A 5 -61.61 -1.93 15.76
C THR A 5 -60.52 -3.03 15.72
N LEU A 6 -60.04 -3.50 16.89
CA LEU A 6 -58.97 -4.51 16.96
C LEU A 6 -59.43 -5.95 16.69
N LYS A 7 -60.72 -6.26 16.83
CA LYS A 7 -61.25 -7.60 16.48
C LYS A 7 -61.52 -7.76 14.97
N ARG A 8 -61.69 -6.67 14.22
CA ARG A 8 -61.85 -6.72 12.75
C ARG A 8 -60.52 -6.93 12.02
N LEU A 9 -59.43 -6.34 12.52
CA LEU A 9 -58.06 -6.53 11.98
C LEU A 9 -57.46 -7.92 12.23
N ARG A 10 -57.99 -8.69 13.20
CA ARG A 10 -57.57 -10.09 13.45
C ARG A 10 -58.32 -11.11 12.59
N ALA A 11 -59.49 -10.74 12.03
CA ALA A 11 -60.28 -11.61 11.16
C ALA A 11 -59.89 -11.48 9.67
N GLU A 12 -59.29 -10.36 9.25
CA GLU A 12 -58.77 -10.17 7.88
C GLU A 12 -57.35 -10.72 7.67
N LYS A 13 -56.61 -11.01 8.74
CA LYS A 13 -55.29 -11.67 8.66
C LYS A 13 -55.34 -13.20 8.48
N GLN A 14 -56.52 -13.78 8.29
CA GLN A 14 -56.70 -15.24 8.15
C GLN A 14 -57.31 -15.68 6.81
N LYS A 15 -57.31 -14.81 5.79
CA LYS A 15 -57.70 -15.16 4.41
C LYS A 15 -56.89 -14.39 3.37
N VAL A 16 -55.57 -14.51 3.38
CA VAL A 16 -54.76 -14.43 2.16
C VAL A 16 -53.63 -15.43 2.31
N ASN A 17 -53.93 -16.66 1.89
CA ASN A 17 -52.99 -17.75 1.74
C ASN A 17 -52.16 -17.44 0.47
N ILE A 18 -51.13 -16.60 0.60
CA ILE A 18 -50.09 -16.45 -0.44
C ILE A 18 -48.96 -17.37 -0.01
N SER A 19 -48.75 -18.39 -0.83
CA SER A 19 -47.66 -19.37 -0.78
C SER A 19 -46.36 -18.81 -0.20
N GLU A 20 -45.83 -19.48 0.83
CA GLU A 20 -44.50 -19.26 1.43
C GLU A 20 -43.31 -19.51 0.46
N HIS A 21 -43.56 -19.63 -0.85
CA HIS A 21 -42.53 -19.73 -1.88
C HIS A 21 -42.04 -18.36 -2.40
N GLY A 22 -42.59 -17.23 -1.94
CA GLY A 22 -42.26 -15.88 -2.43
C GLY A 22 -41.41 -14.99 -1.51
N PHE A 23 -41.05 -15.43 -0.30
CA PHE A 23 -40.33 -14.58 0.69
C PHE A 23 -38.87 -15.00 0.95
N SER A 24 -38.37 -16.01 0.21
CA SER A 24 -36.95 -16.39 0.20
C SER A 24 -36.14 -15.62 -0.88
N GLU A 25 -36.78 -15.14 -1.95
CA GLU A 25 -36.13 -14.49 -3.11
C GLU A 25 -35.73 -13.01 -2.91
N MET A 26 -35.83 -12.46 -1.70
CA MET A 26 -35.42 -11.08 -1.40
C MET A 26 -34.31 -10.95 -0.36
N ARG A 27 -33.65 -12.05 0.03
CA ARG A 27 -32.49 -12.00 0.95
C ARG A 27 -31.14 -12.27 0.29
N HIS A 28 -31.06 -12.23 -1.05
CA HIS A 28 -29.81 -12.37 -1.82
C HIS A 28 -29.42 -11.17 -2.70
N ARG A 29 -30.20 -10.08 -2.70
CA ARG A 29 -30.07 -9.01 -3.71
C ARG A 29 -28.97 -7.94 -3.56
N PRO A 30 -28.33 -7.68 -2.40
CA PRO A 30 -27.32 -6.60 -2.34
C PRO A 30 -26.03 -6.92 -3.08
N ASN A 31 -25.56 -8.18 -3.00
CA ASN A 31 -24.31 -8.59 -3.63
C ASN A 31 -24.45 -8.76 -5.14
N GLU A 32 -25.58 -9.31 -5.63
CA GLU A 32 -25.82 -9.48 -7.07
C GLU A 32 -25.94 -8.13 -7.80
N LEU A 33 -26.69 -7.18 -7.23
CA LEU A 33 -26.82 -5.82 -7.79
C LEU A 33 -25.48 -5.06 -7.78
N ARG A 34 -24.64 -5.29 -6.76
CA ARG A 34 -23.28 -4.72 -6.72
C ARG A 34 -22.40 -5.38 -7.77
N ASP A 35 -22.43 -6.70 -7.88
CA ASP A 35 -21.62 -7.44 -8.83
C ASP A 35 -21.99 -7.05 -10.27
N GLU A 36 -23.27 -6.82 -10.57
CA GLU A 36 -23.72 -6.22 -11.84
C GLU A 36 -23.15 -4.82 -12.06
N ALA A 37 -23.21 -3.94 -11.05
CA ALA A 37 -22.64 -2.59 -11.15
C ALA A 37 -21.11 -2.58 -11.31
N MET A 38 -20.42 -3.63 -10.84
CA MET A 38 -18.97 -3.76 -10.93
C MET A 38 -18.49 -4.37 -12.25
N ARG A 39 -19.36 -5.05 -13.02
CA ARG A 39 -18.96 -5.70 -14.30
C ARG A 39 -18.35 -4.74 -15.31
N ASP A 40 -18.84 -3.50 -15.35
CA ASP A 40 -18.38 -2.49 -16.30
C ASP A 40 -17.29 -1.58 -15.71
N VAL A 41 -16.65 -2.00 -14.61
CA VAL A 41 -15.57 -1.25 -13.95
C VAL A 41 -14.22 -1.84 -14.37
N CYS A 42 -13.27 -0.96 -14.71
CA CYS A 42 -11.89 -1.32 -14.95
C CYS A 42 -10.96 -0.42 -14.14
N ILE A 43 -9.92 -1.00 -13.53
CA ILE A 43 -8.81 -0.27 -12.93
C ILE A 43 -7.67 -0.20 -13.95
N LEU A 44 -7.27 1.02 -14.31
CA LEU A 44 -6.12 1.28 -15.18
C LEU A 44 -4.98 1.90 -14.38
N ILE A 45 -3.86 1.20 -14.30
CA ILE A 45 -2.63 1.71 -13.70
C ILE A 45 -1.76 2.37 -14.77
N CYS A 46 -1.54 3.68 -14.67
CA CYS A 46 -0.51 4.35 -15.46
C CYS A 46 0.81 4.34 -14.67
N CYS A 47 1.86 3.73 -15.21
CA CYS A 47 3.16 3.61 -14.52
C CYS A 47 4.30 4.14 -15.38
N GLY A 48 5.28 4.77 -14.75
CA GLY A 48 6.41 5.41 -15.41
C GLY A 48 7.07 6.45 -14.52
N ILE A 49 8.28 6.86 -14.86
CA ILE A 49 9.02 7.88 -14.11
C ILE A 49 8.30 9.25 -14.13
N PRO A 50 8.63 10.18 -13.22
CA PRO A 50 8.09 11.54 -13.30
C PRO A 50 8.36 12.17 -14.68
N ALA A 51 7.41 12.97 -15.16
CA ALA A 51 7.44 13.60 -16.49
C ALA A 51 7.39 12.66 -17.71
N SER A 52 7.03 11.38 -17.52
CA SER A 52 6.83 10.43 -18.62
C SER A 52 5.57 10.68 -19.47
N GLY A 53 4.62 11.51 -19.00
CA GLY A 53 3.40 11.87 -19.74
C GLY A 53 2.09 11.21 -19.28
N LYS A 54 2.11 10.49 -18.14
CA LYS A 54 0.93 9.80 -17.56
C LYS A 54 -0.30 10.71 -17.42
N SER A 55 -0.17 11.80 -16.67
CA SER A 55 -1.27 12.73 -16.40
C SER A 55 -1.79 13.37 -17.68
N THR A 56 -0.91 13.70 -18.63
CA THR A 56 -1.28 14.23 -19.95
C THR A 56 -2.11 13.24 -20.75
N PHE A 57 -1.72 11.96 -20.74
CA PHE A 57 -2.50 10.90 -21.39
C PHE A 57 -3.90 10.77 -20.76
N ILE A 58 -4.01 10.69 -19.43
CA ILE A 58 -5.31 10.53 -18.76
C ILE A 58 -6.20 11.74 -19.02
N GLN A 59 -5.65 12.96 -19.04
CA GLN A 59 -6.39 14.15 -19.38
C GLN A 59 -6.89 14.15 -20.83
N SER A 60 -6.05 13.70 -21.77
CA SER A 60 -6.46 13.50 -23.17
C SER A 60 -7.57 12.45 -23.27
N LEU A 61 -7.43 11.32 -22.57
CA LEU A 61 -8.42 10.24 -22.54
C LEU A 61 -9.77 10.76 -22.03
N LYS A 62 -9.79 11.49 -20.91
CA LYS A 62 -10.97 12.18 -20.36
C LYS A 62 -11.67 13.10 -21.36
N SER A 63 -10.91 13.81 -22.20
CA SER A 63 -11.47 14.75 -23.17
C SER A 63 -11.98 14.10 -24.46
N THR A 64 -11.55 12.88 -24.76
CA THR A 64 -11.78 12.22 -26.06
C THR A 64 -12.71 11.02 -25.97
N GLN A 65 -12.87 10.41 -24.79
CA GLN A 65 -13.60 9.16 -24.61
C GLN A 65 -14.90 9.37 -23.84
N ASP A 66 -16.01 9.44 -24.58
CA ASP A 66 -17.35 9.53 -24.00
C ASP A 66 -17.89 8.18 -23.51
N GLU A 67 -17.27 7.06 -23.87
CA GLU A 67 -17.72 5.71 -23.48
C GLU A 67 -17.47 5.41 -22.00
N TYR A 68 -16.49 6.10 -21.39
CA TYR A 68 -16.07 5.85 -20.01
C TYR A 68 -16.39 7.02 -19.09
N HIS A 69 -16.88 6.70 -17.89
CA HIS A 69 -16.80 7.57 -16.73
C HIS A 69 -15.40 7.43 -16.13
N ILE A 70 -14.50 8.37 -16.45
CA ILE A 70 -13.09 8.30 -16.06
C ILE A 70 -12.88 8.97 -14.69
N LEU A 71 -12.76 8.14 -13.66
CA LEU A 71 -12.33 8.53 -12.32
C LEU A 71 -10.80 8.59 -12.28
N HIS A 72 -10.25 9.76 -12.55
CA HIS A 72 -8.80 10.00 -12.50
C HIS A 72 -8.35 10.27 -11.06
N LEU A 73 -7.47 9.41 -10.57
CA LEU A 73 -6.91 9.47 -9.23
C LEU A 73 -5.45 9.93 -9.32
N SER A 74 -5.27 11.25 -9.41
CA SER A 74 -3.95 11.87 -9.29
C SER A 74 -3.51 11.88 -7.82
N TYR A 75 -2.45 11.13 -7.52
CA TYR A 75 -1.89 11.07 -6.17
C TYR A 75 -1.35 12.43 -5.73
N ASP A 76 -0.78 13.19 -6.67
CA ASP A 76 -0.25 14.54 -6.42
C ASP A 76 -1.40 15.50 -6.05
N GLU A 77 -2.53 15.45 -6.77
CA GLU A 77 -3.70 16.30 -6.49
C GLU A 77 -4.48 15.87 -5.24
N LEU A 78 -4.46 14.58 -4.91
CA LEU A 78 -5.09 14.07 -3.70
C LEU A 78 -4.26 14.39 -2.45
N LEU A 79 -2.98 14.76 -2.58
CA LEU A 79 -2.07 14.94 -1.46
C LEU A 79 -2.31 16.32 -0.82
N PRO A 80 -2.75 16.40 0.45
CA PRO A 80 -2.85 17.66 1.14
C PRO A 80 -1.48 18.29 1.31
N TRP A 81 -1.36 19.59 1.05
CA TRP A 81 -0.12 20.36 1.19
C TRP A 81 0.55 20.15 2.56
N LYS A 82 -0.24 20.02 3.63
CA LYS A 82 0.29 19.78 4.98
C LYS A 82 1.06 18.46 5.06
N ILE A 83 0.49 17.39 4.50
CA ILE A 83 1.13 16.07 4.47
C ILE A 83 2.35 16.10 3.54
N GLU A 84 2.22 16.76 2.39
CA GLU A 84 3.33 16.93 1.46
C GLU A 84 4.52 17.65 2.12
N LYS A 85 4.25 18.77 2.80
CA LYS A 85 5.25 19.52 3.56
C LYS A 85 5.90 18.65 4.65
N GLU A 86 5.11 17.90 5.41
CA GLU A 86 5.63 16.96 6.43
C GLU A 86 6.49 15.83 5.86
N ILE A 87 6.24 15.42 4.61
CA ILE A 87 7.02 14.40 3.91
C ILE A 87 8.34 15.00 3.40
N ILE A 88 8.31 16.24 2.92
CA ILE A 88 9.48 16.96 2.38
C ILE A 88 10.43 17.40 3.51
N GLU A 89 9.89 17.86 4.64
CA GLU A 89 10.69 18.35 5.79
C GLU A 89 11.33 17.21 6.59
N ASP A 90 10.84 15.97 6.48
CA ASP A 90 11.51 14.79 7.03
C ASP A 90 12.70 14.39 6.15
N ALA A 91 13.91 14.54 6.67
CA ALA A 91 15.16 14.38 5.93
C ALA A 91 15.63 12.92 5.73
N GLU A 92 14.95 11.91 6.26
CA GLU A 92 15.36 10.50 6.16
C GLU A 92 14.17 9.52 6.23
N HIS A 93 14.41 8.22 5.95
CA HIS A 93 13.59 6.98 6.03
C HIS A 93 12.10 7.03 6.44
N GLN A 94 11.68 7.92 7.34
CA GLN A 94 10.29 8.17 7.71
C GLN A 94 9.45 8.72 6.55
N SER A 95 9.99 9.54 5.64
CA SER A 95 9.25 10.08 4.48
C SER A 95 8.70 8.98 3.57
N TYR A 96 9.45 7.88 3.41
CA TYR A 96 8.99 6.70 2.68
C TYR A 96 7.81 6.01 3.38
N SER A 97 7.86 5.89 4.72
CA SER A 97 6.77 5.30 5.49
C SER A 97 5.49 6.13 5.45
N LYS A 98 5.63 7.47 5.45
CA LYS A 98 4.51 8.42 5.30
C LYS A 98 3.89 8.32 3.91
N TRP A 99 4.70 8.30 2.85
CA TRP A 99 4.21 8.05 1.49
C TRP A 99 3.48 6.72 1.37
N LYS A 100 4.05 5.63 1.91
CA LYS A 100 3.39 4.31 1.91
C LYS A 100 2.05 4.34 2.65
N ALA A 101 1.98 4.99 3.81
CA ALA A 101 0.74 5.17 4.56
C ALA A 101 -0.28 5.99 3.76
N TYR A 102 0.16 7.05 3.09
CA TYR A 102 -0.67 7.88 2.24
C TYR A 102 -1.24 7.09 1.04
N ARG A 103 -0.41 6.31 0.34
CA ARG A 103 -0.89 5.44 -0.76
C ARG A 103 -1.97 4.46 -0.29
N LYS A 104 -1.78 3.87 0.90
CA LYS A 104 -2.76 2.96 1.51
C LYS A 104 -4.09 3.66 1.82
N ARG A 105 -4.05 4.96 2.20
CA ARG A 105 -5.27 5.75 2.41
C ARG A 105 -6.03 5.96 1.10
N ILE A 106 -5.35 6.31 0.01
CA ILE A 106 -6.01 6.42 -1.31
C ILE A 106 -6.62 5.08 -1.71
N LEU A 107 -5.86 3.98 -1.58
CA LEU A 107 -6.36 2.64 -1.91
C LEU A 107 -7.64 2.29 -1.13
N HIS A 108 -7.70 2.60 0.17
CA HIS A 108 -8.91 2.40 0.96
C HIS A 108 -10.05 3.34 0.53
N ALA A 109 -9.76 4.56 0.06
CA ALA A 109 -10.82 5.42 -0.49
C ALA A 109 -11.44 4.81 -1.76
N VAL A 110 -10.62 4.20 -2.62
CA VAL A 110 -11.09 3.44 -3.79
C VAL A 110 -11.91 2.22 -3.34
N ASP A 111 -11.44 1.49 -2.33
CA ASP A 111 -12.15 0.35 -1.73
C ASP A 111 -13.54 0.74 -1.22
N SER A 112 -13.65 1.83 -0.46
CA SER A 112 -14.91 2.37 0.02
C SER A 112 -15.84 2.82 -1.12
N ALA A 113 -15.28 3.43 -2.18
CA ALA A 113 -16.06 3.83 -3.36
C ALA A 113 -16.62 2.62 -4.10
N MET A 114 -15.82 1.59 -4.34
CA MET A 114 -16.28 0.37 -5.01
C MET A 114 -17.31 -0.38 -4.15
N THR A 115 -17.14 -0.40 -2.82
CA THR A 115 -18.11 -0.99 -1.88
C THR A 115 -19.48 -0.33 -1.96
N SER A 116 -19.49 0.99 -2.11
CA SER A 116 -20.70 1.81 -2.23
C SER A 116 -21.20 1.95 -3.67
N SER A 117 -20.61 1.22 -4.63
CA SER A 117 -20.90 1.39 -6.06
C SER A 117 -20.82 2.84 -6.53
N PHE A 118 -19.84 3.58 -6.00
CA PHE A 118 -19.56 4.99 -6.25
C PHE A 118 -20.66 5.97 -5.81
N ASP A 119 -21.60 5.53 -4.97
CA ASP A 119 -22.55 6.44 -4.33
C ASP A 119 -21.84 7.28 -3.26
N VAL A 120 -21.58 8.54 -3.62
CA VAL A 120 -20.89 9.54 -2.80
C VAL A 120 -21.46 9.66 -1.39
N SER A 121 -22.78 9.48 -1.23
CA SER A 121 -23.47 9.62 0.06
C SER A 121 -23.18 8.46 1.01
N SER A 122 -22.83 7.29 0.48
CA SER A 122 -22.56 6.07 1.24
C SER A 122 -21.07 5.68 1.27
N VAL A 123 -20.18 6.47 0.66
CA VAL A 123 -18.73 6.29 0.82
C VAL A 123 -18.33 6.58 2.27
N ASP A 124 -18.19 5.52 3.06
CA ASP A 124 -17.61 5.57 4.39
C ASP A 124 -16.08 5.61 4.30
N LEU A 125 -15.54 6.81 4.52
CA LEU A 125 -14.12 7.07 4.61
C LEU A 125 -13.71 7.26 6.09
N GLY A 126 -14.42 6.72 7.08
CA GLY A 126 -14.02 6.66 8.49
C GLY A 126 -13.42 7.95 9.11
N ALA A 127 -12.53 7.77 10.11
CA ALA A 127 -11.71 8.85 10.69
C ALA A 127 -10.51 9.21 9.80
N PHE A 128 -10.72 9.26 8.48
CA PHE A 128 -9.70 9.71 7.54
C PHE A 128 -9.28 11.15 7.84
N ASP A 129 -8.13 11.54 7.30
CA ASP A 129 -7.86 12.95 7.10
C ASP A 129 -9.00 13.54 6.26
N SER A 130 -9.81 14.41 6.89
CA SER A 130 -11.02 14.99 6.31
C SER A 130 -10.76 15.63 4.94
N GLU A 131 -9.52 16.08 4.68
CA GLU A 131 -9.18 16.73 3.42
C GLU A 131 -9.03 15.74 2.27
N ILE A 132 -8.34 14.60 2.46
CA ILE A 132 -8.21 13.55 1.42
C ILE A 132 -9.60 13.02 1.06
N ALA A 133 -10.41 12.75 2.09
CA ALA A 133 -11.77 12.27 1.92
C ALA A 133 -12.61 13.26 1.11
N GLN A 134 -12.50 14.55 1.42
CA GLN A 134 -13.22 15.61 0.69
C GLN A 134 -12.76 15.74 -0.76
N ARG A 135 -11.44 15.73 -1.01
CA ARG A 135 -10.88 15.78 -2.38
C ARG A 135 -11.37 14.58 -3.19
N PHE A 136 -11.28 13.38 -2.63
CA PHE A 136 -11.73 12.17 -3.30
C PHE A 136 -13.25 12.16 -3.60
N LYS A 137 -14.09 12.58 -2.64
CA LYS A 137 -15.54 12.77 -2.87
C LYS A 137 -15.81 13.78 -3.99
N THR A 138 -15.02 14.85 -4.04
CA THR A 138 -15.12 15.88 -5.10
C THR A 138 -14.82 15.27 -6.47
N ILE A 139 -13.80 14.42 -6.59
CA ILE A 139 -13.49 13.72 -7.84
C ILE A 139 -14.69 12.87 -8.29
N ILE A 140 -15.26 12.04 -7.40
CA ILE A 140 -16.43 11.20 -7.77
C ILE A 140 -17.61 12.06 -8.22
N GLN A 141 -17.89 13.16 -7.51
CA GLN A 141 -18.97 14.09 -7.87
C GLN A 141 -18.73 14.73 -9.25
N GLN A 142 -17.49 15.13 -9.55
CA GLN A 142 -17.12 15.75 -10.83
C GLN A 142 -17.19 14.77 -12.00
N THR A 143 -16.92 13.49 -11.77
CA THR A 143 -17.07 12.43 -12.79
C THR A 143 -18.53 12.29 -13.24
N LYS A 144 -19.51 12.82 -12.49
CA LYS A 144 -20.95 12.78 -12.82
C LYS A 144 -21.39 11.37 -13.23
N MET A 145 -21.01 10.38 -12.41
CA MET A 145 -21.37 8.98 -12.67
C MET A 145 -22.89 8.82 -12.68
N THR A 146 -23.46 8.88 -13.88
CA THR A 146 -24.89 8.63 -14.11
C THR A 146 -25.10 7.14 -14.29
N ARG A 147 -26.30 6.64 -13.96
CA ARG A 147 -26.76 5.27 -14.31
C ARG A 147 -26.99 5.08 -15.82
N THR A 148 -26.15 5.69 -16.63
CA THR A 148 -26.02 5.45 -18.05
C THR A 148 -25.21 4.18 -18.23
N GLY A 149 -25.49 3.36 -19.24
CA GLY A 149 -24.72 2.14 -19.56
C GLY A 149 -23.29 2.40 -20.08
N LYS A 150 -22.60 3.39 -19.51
CA LYS A 150 -21.19 3.72 -19.75
C LYS A 150 -20.33 2.92 -18.78
N LYS A 151 -19.14 2.52 -19.24
CA LYS A 151 -18.14 1.83 -18.44
C LYS A 151 -17.52 2.81 -17.44
N VAL A 152 -16.97 2.31 -16.32
CA VAL A 152 -16.26 3.13 -15.33
C VAL A 152 -14.77 2.78 -15.38
N LEU A 153 -13.94 3.78 -15.61
CA LEU A 153 -12.49 3.62 -15.63
C LEU A 153 -11.86 4.33 -14.42
N ILE A 154 -11.30 3.57 -13.50
CA ILE A 154 -10.49 4.12 -12.40
C ILE A 154 -9.06 4.25 -12.90
N ALA A 155 -8.69 5.44 -13.37
CA ALA A 155 -7.35 5.73 -13.89
C ALA A 155 -6.44 6.22 -12.75
N VAL A 156 -5.51 5.37 -12.33
CA VAL A 156 -4.58 5.66 -11.23
C VAL A 156 -3.33 6.34 -11.78
N ASP A 157 -3.08 7.56 -11.31
CA ASP A 157 -1.97 8.42 -11.72
C ASP A 157 -1.01 8.66 -10.56
N ASP A 158 -0.01 7.78 -10.50
CA ASP A 158 1.19 7.85 -9.67
C ASP A 158 2.34 7.23 -10.47
N ASN A 159 3.57 7.30 -9.99
CA ASN A 159 4.72 6.74 -10.72
C ASN A 159 4.69 5.21 -10.77
N MET A 160 4.12 4.55 -9.75
CA MET A 160 3.89 3.09 -9.71
C MET A 160 5.13 2.25 -10.10
N TYR A 161 6.30 2.70 -9.63
CA TYR A 161 7.60 2.19 -10.04
C TYR A 161 8.04 0.88 -9.37
N TYR A 162 7.38 0.48 -8.27
CA TYR A 162 7.52 -0.87 -7.72
C TYR A 162 6.30 -1.71 -8.07
N GLN A 163 6.54 -2.98 -8.39
CA GLN A 163 5.54 -4.01 -8.66
C GLN A 163 4.54 -4.14 -7.50
N SER A 164 5.02 -4.07 -6.26
CA SER A 164 4.16 -4.14 -5.07
C SER A 164 3.08 -3.04 -5.01
N MET A 165 3.37 -1.84 -5.54
CA MET A 165 2.37 -0.75 -5.60
C MET A 165 1.23 -1.08 -6.58
N ARG A 166 1.56 -1.74 -7.70
CA ARG A 166 0.57 -2.14 -8.71
C ARG A 166 -0.24 -3.35 -8.25
N TYR A 167 0.43 -4.29 -7.55
CA TYR A 167 -0.19 -5.48 -7.00
C TYR A 167 -1.26 -5.16 -5.93
N ASP A 168 -1.13 -4.06 -5.18
CA ASP A 168 -2.16 -3.59 -4.25
C ASP A 168 -3.49 -3.27 -4.98
N TYR A 169 -3.42 -2.67 -6.16
CA TYR A 169 -4.59 -2.41 -7.01
C TYR A 169 -5.10 -3.66 -7.72
N TYR A 170 -4.22 -4.58 -8.12
CA TYR A 170 -4.65 -5.89 -8.63
C TYR A 170 -5.46 -6.68 -7.60
N GLN A 171 -5.03 -6.66 -6.33
CA GLN A 171 -5.78 -7.30 -5.24
C GLN A 171 -7.15 -6.64 -5.04
N LEU A 172 -7.24 -5.32 -5.21
CA LEU A 172 -8.50 -4.61 -5.18
C LEU A 172 -9.39 -5.03 -6.36
N ALA A 173 -8.83 -5.12 -7.57
CA ALA A 173 -9.55 -5.60 -8.74
C ALA A 173 -10.12 -7.01 -8.53
N ARG A 174 -9.32 -7.89 -7.93
CA ARG A 174 -9.69 -9.26 -7.55
C ARG A 174 -10.82 -9.31 -6.52
N LYS A 175 -10.81 -8.40 -5.54
CA LYS A 175 -11.84 -8.30 -4.49
C LYS A 175 -13.22 -8.00 -5.09
N TYR A 176 -13.28 -7.11 -6.08
CA TYR A 176 -14.53 -6.68 -6.71
C TYR A 176 -14.85 -7.39 -8.03
N LYS A 177 -13.98 -8.30 -8.48
CA LYS A 177 -14.10 -9.00 -9.77
C LYS A 177 -14.27 -8.03 -10.94
N VAL A 178 -13.39 -7.04 -11.00
CA VAL A 178 -13.39 -6.00 -12.04
C VAL A 178 -12.22 -6.17 -12.99
N GLY A 179 -12.25 -5.48 -14.13
CA GLY A 179 -11.12 -5.45 -15.06
C GLY A 179 -9.89 -4.79 -14.45
N PHE A 180 -8.70 -5.24 -14.85
CA PHE A 180 -7.43 -4.65 -14.44
C PHE A 180 -6.48 -4.57 -15.63
N ALA A 181 -5.94 -3.38 -15.88
CA ALA A 181 -4.98 -3.13 -16.95
C ALA A 181 -3.85 -2.20 -16.48
N GLN A 182 -2.71 -2.29 -17.14
CA GLN A 182 -1.54 -1.46 -16.86
C GLN A 182 -1.00 -0.84 -18.15
N LEU A 183 -0.66 0.45 -18.07
CA LEU A 183 -0.04 1.18 -19.15
C LEU A 183 1.32 1.71 -18.68
N HIS A 184 2.39 1.17 -19.25
CA HIS A 184 3.75 1.61 -19.02
C HIS A 184 4.09 2.78 -19.95
N PHE A 185 4.62 3.86 -19.41
CA PHE A 185 5.08 5.03 -20.16
C PHE A 185 6.61 5.03 -20.23
N PRO A 186 7.21 4.29 -21.19
CA PRO A 186 8.66 4.32 -21.39
C PRO A 186 9.11 5.75 -21.68
N CYS A 187 10.13 6.20 -20.96
CA CYS A 187 10.67 7.54 -21.12
C CYS A 187 12.15 7.55 -20.74
N ASP A 188 12.98 8.05 -21.65
CA ASP A 188 14.40 8.25 -21.38
C ASP A 188 14.59 9.30 -20.29
N VAL A 189 15.56 9.05 -19.40
CA VAL A 189 15.85 9.93 -18.27
C VAL A 189 16.20 11.35 -18.74
N SER A 190 16.92 11.50 -19.86
CA SER A 190 17.23 12.81 -20.44
C SER A 190 15.97 13.59 -20.81
N VAL A 191 15.03 12.95 -21.50
CA VAL A 191 13.75 13.54 -21.92
C VAL A 191 12.89 13.86 -20.70
N ALA A 192 12.84 12.98 -19.71
CA ALA A 192 12.10 13.22 -18.48
C ALA A 192 12.66 14.42 -17.69
N LEU A 193 13.99 14.58 -17.64
CA LEU A 193 14.64 15.71 -16.98
C LEU A 193 14.36 17.03 -17.72
N GLU A 194 14.39 17.03 -19.05
CA GLU A 194 14.04 18.19 -19.89
C GLU A 194 12.60 18.62 -19.62
N ARG A 195 11.64 17.71 -19.77
CA ARG A 195 10.22 17.98 -19.48
C ARG A 195 9.98 18.42 -18.05
N ASN A 196 10.68 17.82 -17.07
CA ASN A 196 10.58 18.21 -15.67
C ASN A 196 11.10 19.63 -15.42
N SER A 197 12.06 20.11 -16.21
CA SER A 197 12.57 21.48 -16.08
C SER A 197 11.55 22.56 -16.44
N GLU A 198 10.55 22.20 -17.26
CA GLU A 198 9.46 23.07 -17.70
C GLU A 198 8.23 23.03 -16.77
N ARG A 199 8.18 22.07 -15.83
CA ARG A 199 7.06 21.92 -14.88
C ARG A 199 7.06 23.07 -13.87
N ALA A 200 5.87 23.50 -13.49
CA ALA A 200 5.67 24.46 -12.39
C ALA A 200 6.19 23.89 -11.06
N GLU A 201 5.83 22.63 -10.77
CA GLU A 201 6.30 21.87 -9.61
C GLU A 201 7.33 20.84 -10.06
N LYS A 202 8.61 21.17 -9.84
CA LYS A 202 9.74 20.37 -10.31
C LYS A 202 10.09 19.29 -9.30
N VAL A 203 10.28 18.07 -9.77
CA VAL A 203 10.90 17.01 -8.97
C VAL A 203 12.43 17.15 -9.05
N ALA A 204 13.15 16.91 -7.97
CA ALA A 204 14.61 16.97 -7.98
C ALA A 204 15.20 15.98 -9.01
N CYS A 205 16.20 16.41 -9.79
CA CYS A 205 16.79 15.60 -10.86
C CYS A 205 17.31 14.25 -10.36
N ASP A 206 17.91 14.22 -9.17
CA ASP A 206 18.45 13.00 -8.58
C ASP A 206 17.35 12.02 -8.13
N VAL A 207 16.16 12.53 -7.77
CA VAL A 207 14.99 11.70 -7.49
C VAL A 207 14.54 11.01 -8.78
N ILE A 208 14.44 11.73 -9.90
CA ILE A 208 14.07 11.15 -11.20
C ILE A 208 15.06 10.06 -11.61
N ARG A 209 16.37 10.33 -11.51
CA ARG A 209 17.42 9.34 -11.80
C ARG A 209 17.32 8.12 -10.89
N SER A 210 17.12 8.33 -9.59
CA SER A 210 16.97 7.25 -8.62
C SER A 210 15.74 6.40 -8.90
N MET A 211 14.61 7.01 -9.25
CA MET A 211 13.38 6.32 -9.59
C MET A 211 13.52 5.51 -10.89
N ALA A 212 14.18 6.06 -11.90
CA ALA A 212 14.46 5.34 -13.14
C ALA A 212 15.28 4.07 -12.90
N GLY A 213 16.32 4.15 -12.06
CA GLY A 213 17.15 2.99 -11.71
C GLY A 213 16.44 1.93 -10.87
N LYS A 214 15.31 2.27 -10.23
CA LYS A 214 14.49 1.37 -9.40
C LYS A 214 13.22 0.89 -10.10
N PHE A 215 12.98 1.32 -11.33
CA PHE A 215 11.71 1.07 -12.00
C PHE A 215 11.56 -0.40 -12.41
N GLU A 216 10.59 -1.07 -11.82
CA GLU A 216 10.22 -2.46 -12.12
C GLU A 216 9.14 -2.46 -13.21
N LYS A 217 9.56 -2.66 -14.46
CA LYS A 217 8.64 -2.69 -15.62
C LYS A 217 7.55 -3.76 -15.43
N PRO A 218 6.31 -3.52 -15.89
CA PRO A 218 5.30 -4.57 -15.95
C PRO A 218 5.79 -5.77 -16.76
N ASN A 219 5.60 -6.98 -16.24
CA ASN A 219 5.99 -8.20 -16.94
C ASN A 219 4.75 -9.03 -17.28
N THR A 220 4.39 -9.09 -18.57
CA THR A 220 3.23 -9.85 -19.07
C THR A 220 3.34 -11.37 -18.91
N GLU A 221 4.52 -11.90 -18.58
CA GLU A 221 4.69 -13.31 -18.18
C GLU A 221 4.02 -13.60 -16.83
N ASN A 222 3.88 -12.59 -15.97
CA ASN A 222 3.10 -12.71 -14.76
C ASN A 222 1.62 -12.66 -15.11
N GLU A 223 0.87 -13.70 -14.74
CA GLU A 223 -0.55 -13.82 -15.09
C GLU A 223 -1.38 -12.60 -14.64
N TRP A 224 -1.05 -12.03 -13.48
CA TRP A 224 -1.74 -10.86 -12.92
C TRP A 224 -1.37 -9.53 -13.62
N GLU A 225 -0.30 -9.51 -14.41
CA GLU A 225 0.13 -8.37 -15.24
C GLU A 225 -0.15 -8.61 -16.73
N LYS A 226 -0.94 -9.63 -17.10
CA LYS A 226 -1.19 -10.01 -18.49
C LYS A 226 -1.72 -8.86 -19.35
N PHE A 227 -2.60 -8.03 -18.80
CA PHE A 227 -3.16 -6.87 -19.49
C PHE A 227 -2.26 -5.63 -19.31
N SER A 228 -0.99 -5.75 -19.71
CA SER A 228 -0.03 -4.64 -19.69
C SER A 228 0.43 -4.27 -21.09
N MET A 229 0.60 -2.97 -21.34
CA MET A 229 1.06 -2.44 -22.63
C MET A 229 1.97 -1.24 -22.44
N GLU A 230 2.85 -0.97 -23.41
CA GLU A 230 3.63 0.28 -23.46
C GLU A 230 2.90 1.37 -24.27
N TRP A 231 2.86 2.57 -23.73
CA TRP A 231 2.36 3.77 -24.39
C TRP A 231 3.51 4.54 -25.04
N HIS A 232 3.39 4.80 -26.34
CA HIS A 232 4.39 5.57 -27.09
C HIS A 232 3.82 6.91 -27.55
N ASP A 233 2.67 6.90 -28.23
CA ASP A 233 2.01 8.11 -28.71
C ASP A 233 0.50 7.91 -28.94
N SER A 234 -0.17 8.99 -29.33
CA SER A 234 -1.62 9.03 -29.54
C SER A 234 -2.15 8.09 -30.62
N SER A 235 -1.32 7.59 -31.54
CA SER A 235 -1.73 6.62 -32.55
C SER A 235 -2.10 5.26 -31.94
N HIS A 236 -1.57 4.96 -30.75
CA HIS A 236 -1.88 3.72 -30.02
C HIS A 236 -3.17 3.79 -29.20
N LEU A 237 -3.92 4.89 -29.25
CA LEU A 237 -5.15 5.05 -28.45
C LEU A 237 -6.16 3.93 -28.71
N SER A 238 -6.39 3.55 -29.96
CA SER A 238 -7.30 2.44 -30.30
C SER A 238 -6.85 1.11 -29.69
N THR A 239 -5.53 0.87 -29.64
CA THR A 239 -4.96 -0.35 -29.05
C THR A 239 -5.12 -0.35 -27.52
N VAL A 240 -5.00 0.82 -26.88
CA VAL A 240 -5.28 0.95 -25.44
C VAL A 240 -6.76 0.71 -25.15
N LEU A 241 -7.67 1.22 -25.98
CA LEU A 241 -9.10 0.96 -25.80
C LEU A 241 -9.42 -0.54 -25.96
N ALA A 242 -8.82 -1.21 -26.95
CA ALA A 242 -8.94 -2.66 -27.11
C ALA A 242 -8.40 -3.43 -25.88
N LEU A 243 -7.26 -3.00 -25.32
CA LEU A 243 -6.73 -3.58 -24.08
C LEU A 243 -7.70 -3.43 -22.91
N LEU A 244 -8.35 -2.27 -22.78
CA LEU A 244 -9.33 -2.01 -21.72
C LEU A 244 -10.57 -2.88 -21.89
N ASP A 245 -11.04 -3.06 -23.13
CA ASP A 245 -12.16 -3.95 -23.44
C ASP A 245 -11.82 -5.42 -23.16
N ASP A 246 -10.61 -5.86 -23.51
CA ASP A 246 -10.12 -7.19 -23.17
C ASP A 246 -10.06 -7.38 -21.65
N ALA A 247 -9.54 -6.40 -20.91
CA ALA A 247 -9.47 -6.45 -19.45
C ALA A 247 -10.86 -6.48 -18.79
N LEU A 248 -11.83 -5.73 -19.33
CA LEU A 248 -13.23 -5.76 -18.88
C LEU A 248 -13.90 -7.12 -19.17
N GLY A 249 -13.59 -7.73 -20.31
CA GLY A 249 -14.07 -9.08 -20.67
C GLY A 249 -13.44 -10.20 -19.83
N HIS A 250 -12.34 -9.92 -19.14
CA HIS A 250 -11.61 -10.88 -18.31
C HIS A 250 -11.40 -10.33 -16.88
N PRO A 251 -12.48 -10.12 -16.11
CA PRO A 251 -12.38 -9.60 -14.75
C PRO A 251 -11.53 -10.52 -13.87
N VAL A 252 -10.78 -9.91 -12.95
CA VAL A 252 -9.86 -10.63 -12.08
C VAL A 252 -10.66 -11.55 -11.15
N GLN A 253 -10.50 -12.86 -11.32
CA GLN A 253 -11.25 -13.84 -10.55
C GLN A 253 -10.73 -13.92 -9.12
N SER A 254 -11.66 -14.04 -8.17
CA SER A 254 -11.33 -14.40 -6.80
C SER A 254 -10.61 -15.74 -6.80
N LEU A 255 -9.56 -15.88 -5.99
CA LEU A 255 -8.99 -17.20 -5.75
C LEU A 255 -10.10 -18.09 -5.16
N PRO A 256 -10.14 -19.39 -5.51
CA PRO A 256 -10.97 -20.36 -4.78
C PRO A 256 -10.72 -20.17 -3.28
N GLU A 257 -11.76 -20.35 -2.44
CA GLU A 257 -11.64 -20.21 -0.98
C GLU A 257 -10.34 -20.85 -0.51
N GLU A 258 -9.38 -20.00 -0.14
CA GLU A 258 -8.03 -20.43 0.18
C GLU A 258 -8.10 -21.31 1.43
N ASP A 259 -7.66 -22.56 1.28
CA ASP A 259 -7.34 -23.46 2.39
C ASP A 259 -6.51 -22.65 3.41
N PRO A 260 -6.83 -22.64 4.72
CA PRO A 260 -6.14 -21.86 5.75
C PRO A 260 -4.60 -21.98 5.76
N THR A 261 -4.05 -22.95 5.04
CA THR A 261 -2.62 -23.12 4.70
C THR A 261 -2.06 -22.02 3.78
N MET A 262 -2.77 -21.49 2.78
CA MET A 262 -2.28 -20.37 1.93
C MET A 262 -2.20 -19.04 2.69
N ARG A 263 -2.97 -18.92 3.79
CA ARG A 263 -2.83 -17.85 4.78
C ARG A 263 -1.42 -17.85 5.39
N ILE A 264 -0.77 -19.00 5.50
CA ILE A 264 0.60 -19.16 6.00
C ILE A 264 1.63 -18.67 4.97
N GLU A 265 1.36 -18.80 3.66
CA GLU A 265 2.21 -18.16 2.64
C GLU A 265 2.03 -16.63 2.62
N SER A 266 0.84 -16.11 2.98
CA SER A 266 0.67 -14.68 3.26
C SER A 266 1.40 -14.24 4.55
N GLN A 267 1.68 -15.16 5.49
CA GLN A 267 2.58 -14.90 6.61
C GLN A 267 4.05 -14.80 6.17
N LEU A 268 4.44 -15.34 5.00
CA LEU A 268 5.75 -15.04 4.40
C LEU A 268 5.81 -13.61 3.83
N LYS A 269 4.66 -13.01 3.45
CA LYS A 269 4.54 -11.55 3.21
C LYS A 269 4.66 -10.71 4.51
N CYS A 270 4.64 -11.35 5.68
CA CYS A 270 5.02 -10.74 6.95
C CYS A 270 6.55 -10.54 7.09
N SER A 271 7.36 -10.95 6.12
CA SER A 271 8.81 -10.73 6.09
C SER A 271 9.20 -9.25 6.26
N GLN A 272 8.42 -8.30 5.73
CA GLN A 272 8.65 -6.86 5.96
C GLN A 272 8.37 -6.43 7.41
N SER A 273 7.39 -7.03 8.08
CA SER A 273 7.10 -6.77 9.50
C SER A 273 8.16 -7.40 10.41
N VAL A 274 8.55 -8.64 10.11
CA VAL A 274 9.58 -9.38 10.85
C VAL A 274 10.95 -8.71 10.71
N MET A 275 11.38 -8.36 9.50
CA MET A 275 12.65 -7.65 9.29
C MET A 275 12.67 -6.27 9.95
N HIS A 276 11.54 -5.58 9.95
CA HIS A 276 11.42 -4.31 10.67
C HIS A 276 11.57 -4.49 12.19
N GLN A 277 10.97 -5.54 12.75
CA GLN A 277 11.07 -5.86 14.17
C GLN A 277 12.49 -6.33 14.54
N ILE A 278 13.14 -7.12 13.69
CA ILE A 278 14.55 -7.52 13.84
C ILE A 278 15.45 -6.27 13.90
N ASP A 279 15.29 -5.32 12.97
CA ASP A 279 16.08 -4.07 13.01
C ASP A 279 15.81 -3.25 14.27
N GLN A 280 14.56 -3.14 14.72
CA GLN A 280 14.23 -2.46 15.97
C GLN A 280 14.87 -3.13 17.18
N ILE A 281 14.79 -4.46 17.28
CA ILE A 281 15.42 -5.25 18.37
C ILE A 281 16.93 -4.99 18.36
N LEU A 282 17.59 -5.10 17.20
CA LEU A 282 19.03 -4.86 17.07
C LEU A 282 19.42 -3.42 17.49
N ARG A 283 18.65 -2.39 17.12
CA ARG A 283 18.91 -1.00 17.56
C ARG A 283 18.82 -0.84 19.08
N THR A 284 17.81 -1.48 19.70
CA THR A 284 17.65 -1.46 21.15
C THR A 284 18.83 -2.16 21.85
N LEU A 285 19.26 -3.31 21.34
CA LEU A 285 20.39 -4.06 21.89
C LEU A 285 21.71 -3.30 21.77
N VAL A 286 21.96 -2.63 20.64
CA VAL A 286 23.12 -1.74 20.48
C VAL A 286 23.06 -0.61 21.51
N SER A 287 21.88 -0.01 21.73
CA SER A 287 21.71 1.08 22.69
C SER A 287 21.94 0.63 24.14
N GLN A 288 21.45 -0.56 24.51
CA GLN A 288 21.67 -1.18 25.83
C GLN A 288 23.15 -1.49 26.05
N CYS A 289 23.81 -2.12 25.08
CA CYS A 289 25.23 -2.43 25.14
C CYS A 289 26.07 -1.14 25.30
N MET A 290 25.76 -0.09 24.55
CA MET A 290 26.45 1.21 24.69
C MET A 290 26.18 1.90 26.04
N ALA A 291 25.03 1.65 26.68
CA ALA A 291 24.70 2.19 28.00
C ALA A 291 25.45 1.46 29.12
N GLU A 292 25.52 0.12 29.06
CA GLU A 292 26.27 -0.71 30.02
C GLU A 292 27.76 -0.37 30.02
N VAL A 293 28.37 -0.20 28.84
CA VAL A 293 29.79 0.15 28.72
C VAL A 293 30.09 1.54 29.30
N LYS A 294 29.20 2.50 29.07
CA LYS A 294 29.31 3.84 29.67
C LYS A 294 29.10 3.82 31.18
N GLY A 295 28.21 2.96 31.68
CA GLY A 295 27.94 2.77 33.11
C GLY A 295 29.12 2.12 33.85
N ASN A 296 29.61 0.98 33.36
CA ASN A 296 30.74 0.26 33.96
C ASN A 296 32.01 1.12 33.98
N MET A 297 32.27 1.93 32.94
CA MET A 297 33.41 2.86 32.93
C MET A 297 33.22 4.08 33.86
N ALA A 298 31.98 4.45 34.21
CA ALA A 298 31.69 5.49 35.19
C ALA A 298 31.90 4.99 36.63
N GLU A 299 31.58 3.72 36.92
CA GLU A 299 31.88 3.09 38.22
C GLU A 299 33.39 2.90 38.45
N VAL A 300 34.14 2.52 37.41
CA VAL A 300 35.62 2.41 37.50
C VAL A 300 36.28 3.76 37.81
N LYS A 301 35.71 4.88 37.35
CA LYS A 301 36.15 6.24 37.73
C LYS A 301 35.90 6.57 39.20
N GLY A 302 34.92 5.94 39.84
CA GLY A 302 34.64 6.10 41.27
C GLY A 302 35.69 5.43 42.17
N ASN A 303 36.34 4.37 41.68
CA ASN A 303 37.26 3.54 42.47
C ASN A 303 38.76 3.75 42.19
N MET A 304 39.16 4.46 41.13
CA MET A 304 40.57 4.81 40.86
C MET A 304 40.69 6.26 40.37
N ALA A 305 41.00 7.18 41.29
CA ALA A 305 41.17 8.60 41.00
C ALA A 305 42.53 8.98 40.37
N GLU A 306 43.39 8.02 40.01
CA GLU A 306 44.72 8.32 39.46
C GLU A 306 45.10 7.38 38.31
N VAL A 307 44.66 7.69 37.09
CA VAL A 307 45.51 7.56 35.89
C VAL A 307 45.08 8.65 34.90
N LYS A 308 45.88 9.71 34.81
CA LYS A 308 45.86 10.65 33.69
C LYS A 308 46.52 9.96 32.50
N ASP A 309 45.73 9.44 31.57
CA ASP A 309 46.19 9.26 30.20
C ASP A 309 45.16 9.77 29.20
N LYS A 310 45.59 10.79 28.44
CA LYS A 310 44.81 11.51 27.43
C LYS A 310 44.59 10.70 26.13
N TYR A 311 44.95 9.43 26.12
CA TYR A 311 44.72 8.47 25.03
C TYR A 311 44.40 7.10 25.61
N SER A 312 43.12 6.74 25.82
CA SER A 312 42.73 5.32 25.96
C SER A 312 41.21 5.11 25.97
N GLN A 313 40.42 5.82 26.79
CA GLN A 313 39.01 5.44 27.01
C GLN A 313 38.05 5.82 25.86
N SER A 314 38.18 7.02 25.29
CA SER A 314 37.29 7.45 24.18
C SER A 314 37.58 6.70 22.87
N GLY A 315 38.83 6.29 22.65
CA GLY A 315 39.24 5.49 21.50
C GLY A 315 38.70 4.06 21.57
N ILE A 316 38.79 3.42 22.75
CA ILE A 316 38.24 2.08 23.00
C ILE A 316 36.71 2.08 22.83
N ILE A 317 36.00 3.07 23.40
CA ILE A 317 34.55 3.19 23.22
C ILE A 317 34.18 3.39 21.74
N ARG A 318 34.95 4.20 21.00
CA ARG A 318 34.71 4.45 19.58
C ARG A 318 34.98 3.21 18.73
N GLN A 319 35.99 2.42 19.08
CA GLN A 319 36.33 1.18 18.42
C GLN A 319 35.27 0.11 18.69
N PHE A 320 34.88 -0.06 19.95
CA PHE A 320 33.80 -0.96 20.35
C PHE A 320 32.46 -0.59 19.68
N ALA A 321 32.13 0.71 19.58
CA ALA A 321 30.94 1.18 18.87
C ALA A 321 30.95 0.80 17.38
N LYS A 322 32.12 0.82 16.73
CA LYS A 322 32.27 0.39 15.33
C LYS A 322 32.07 -1.12 15.19
N GLU A 323 32.61 -1.90 16.10
CA GLU A 323 32.50 -3.37 16.09
C GLU A 323 31.05 -3.81 16.33
N VAL A 324 30.38 -3.23 17.32
CA VAL A 324 28.96 -3.51 17.60
C VAL A 324 28.06 -3.08 16.43
N ALA A 325 28.36 -1.95 15.76
CA ALA A 325 27.64 -1.53 14.56
C ALA A 325 27.88 -2.48 13.37
N ALA A 326 29.09 -3.03 13.23
CA ALA A 326 29.41 -4.03 12.22
C ALA A 326 28.67 -5.35 12.48
N VAL A 327 28.60 -5.80 13.74
CA VAL A 327 27.83 -6.98 14.15
C VAL A 327 26.35 -6.81 13.84
N LYS A 328 25.77 -5.64 14.13
CA LYS A 328 24.39 -5.31 13.73
C LYS A 328 24.21 -5.48 12.21
N LYS A 329 25.11 -4.90 11.42
CA LYS A 329 25.00 -4.90 9.96
C LYS A 329 25.08 -6.32 9.39
N SER A 330 26.04 -7.12 9.85
CA SER A 330 26.20 -8.54 9.46
C SER A 330 24.95 -9.35 9.79
N LEU A 331 24.48 -9.28 11.03
CA LEU A 331 23.28 -10.01 11.47
C LEU A 331 22.05 -9.62 10.65
N PHE A 332 21.87 -8.32 10.37
CA PHE A 332 20.76 -7.85 9.57
C PHE A 332 20.82 -8.38 8.11
N GLU A 333 22.00 -8.45 7.52
CA GLU A 333 22.21 -9.01 6.17
C GLU A 333 22.00 -10.53 6.13
N GLU A 334 22.40 -11.26 7.18
CA GLU A 334 22.18 -12.71 7.32
C GLU A 334 20.70 -13.06 7.52
N PHE A 335 19.96 -12.27 8.32
CA PHE A 335 18.50 -12.40 8.42
C PHE A 335 17.80 -12.04 7.11
N ARG A 336 18.32 -11.06 6.37
CA ARG A 336 17.74 -10.61 5.09
C ARG A 336 17.99 -11.61 3.95
N SER A 337 19.15 -12.26 3.94
CA SER A 337 19.54 -13.24 2.92
C SER A 337 18.99 -14.65 3.20
N GLY A 338 18.45 -14.89 4.40
CA GLY A 338 17.88 -16.17 4.81
C GLY A 338 18.92 -17.17 5.35
N GLU A 339 20.17 -16.75 5.53
CA GLU A 339 21.24 -17.54 6.14
C GLU A 339 20.95 -17.84 7.62
N LEU A 340 20.31 -16.90 8.31
CA LEU A 340 19.71 -17.09 9.63
C LEU A 340 18.20 -17.31 9.50
N LEU A 341 17.80 -18.58 9.54
CA LEU A 341 16.39 -18.97 9.53
C LEU A 341 15.71 -18.57 10.85
N VAL A 342 14.52 -17.99 10.75
CA VAL A 342 13.60 -17.74 11.86
C VAL A 342 12.43 -18.70 11.66
N SER A 343 12.20 -19.62 12.60
CA SER A 343 11.15 -20.62 12.45
C SER A 343 9.76 -19.97 12.45
N ALA A 344 8.81 -20.59 11.73
CA ALA A 344 7.44 -20.10 11.63
C ALA A 344 6.79 -19.86 13.01
N SER A 345 7.09 -20.71 13.99
CA SER A 345 6.65 -20.61 15.39
C SER A 345 7.15 -19.36 16.14
N ILE A 346 8.27 -18.77 15.71
CA ILE A 346 8.85 -17.54 16.30
C ILE A 346 8.23 -16.29 15.66
N THR A 347 7.64 -16.43 14.46
CA THR A 347 7.05 -15.35 13.67
C THR A 347 5.52 -15.25 13.78
N GLU A 348 4.87 -16.12 14.56
CA GLU A 348 3.44 -16.02 14.84
C GLU A 348 3.14 -14.76 15.66
N ASN A 349 2.29 -13.88 15.14
CA ASN A 349 1.84 -12.65 15.80
C ASN A 349 2.94 -11.60 16.11
N VAL A 350 3.85 -11.37 15.17
CA VAL A 350 4.92 -10.36 15.29
C VAL A 350 4.36 -8.93 15.20
N THR A 351 3.85 -8.46 16.34
CA THR A 351 3.49 -7.06 16.60
C THR A 351 4.13 -6.63 17.91
N ASN A 352 4.93 -5.57 17.91
CA ASN A 352 5.65 -5.04 19.09
C ASN A 352 6.67 -5.99 19.74
N ALA A 353 7.21 -6.99 19.02
CA ALA A 353 8.26 -7.88 19.52
C ALA A 353 9.50 -7.13 20.07
N SER A 354 9.80 -5.94 19.54
CA SER A 354 10.88 -5.08 20.04
C SER A 354 10.64 -4.51 21.46
N LYS A 355 9.39 -4.46 21.92
CA LYS A 355 8.98 -3.91 23.22
C LYS A 355 8.75 -4.99 24.28
N ASP A 356 8.61 -6.24 23.85
CA ASP A 356 8.42 -7.39 24.74
C ASP A 356 9.69 -8.25 24.74
N SER A 357 10.45 -8.18 25.83
CA SER A 357 11.67 -8.97 26.02
C SER A 357 11.41 -10.47 26.17
N ALA A 358 10.18 -10.88 26.49
CA ALA A 358 9.78 -12.29 26.56
C ALA A 358 9.31 -12.84 25.20
N HIS A 359 9.19 -11.98 24.18
CA HIS A 359 8.77 -12.41 22.86
C HIS A 359 9.83 -13.35 22.23
N PRO A 360 9.42 -14.50 21.65
CA PRO A 360 10.34 -15.48 21.06
C PRO A 360 11.32 -14.88 20.03
N LEU A 361 10.82 -13.98 19.16
CA LEU A 361 11.67 -13.25 18.20
C LEU A 361 12.73 -12.37 18.88
N ASN A 362 12.40 -11.71 19.98
CA ASN A 362 13.33 -10.85 20.72
C ASN A 362 14.43 -11.70 21.37
N ALA A 363 14.03 -12.78 22.05
CA ALA A 363 14.96 -13.74 22.65
C ALA A 363 15.94 -14.33 21.63
N TYR A 364 15.43 -14.76 20.47
CA TYR A 364 16.22 -15.34 19.39
C TYR A 364 17.24 -14.35 18.80
N VAL A 365 16.81 -13.13 18.46
CA VAL A 365 17.70 -12.08 17.93
C VAL A 365 18.73 -11.66 18.97
N ARG A 366 18.34 -11.56 20.25
CA ARG A 366 19.22 -11.22 21.37
C ARG A 366 20.31 -12.26 21.59
N GLU A 367 19.98 -13.55 21.55
CA GLU A 367 20.95 -14.63 21.68
C GLU A 367 22.02 -14.56 20.59
N ARG A 368 21.60 -14.41 19.32
CA ARG A 368 22.52 -14.30 18.17
C ARG A 368 23.37 -13.04 18.22
N PHE A 369 22.82 -11.94 18.73
CA PHE A 369 23.54 -10.71 18.93
C PHE A 369 24.62 -10.85 20.02
N LEU A 370 24.27 -11.40 21.19
CA LEU A 370 25.21 -11.60 22.30
C LEU A 370 26.33 -12.59 21.97
N GLN A 371 26.07 -13.62 21.16
CA GLN A 371 27.10 -14.55 20.67
C GLN A 371 28.20 -13.89 19.82
N ARG A 372 27.94 -12.70 19.28
CA ARG A 372 28.83 -12.02 18.32
C ARG A 372 29.35 -10.68 18.83
N ILE A 373 28.94 -10.24 20.02
CA ILE A 373 29.50 -9.06 20.65
C ILE A 373 30.93 -9.38 21.12
N PRO A 374 31.92 -8.51 20.84
CA PRO A 374 33.26 -8.64 21.41
C PRO A 374 33.18 -8.55 22.94
N ALA A 375 33.85 -9.46 23.66
CA ALA A 375 34.03 -9.28 25.10
C ALA A 375 34.84 -8.00 25.35
N LEU A 376 34.36 -7.17 26.28
CA LEU A 376 35.05 -5.95 26.71
C LEU A 376 36.00 -6.21 27.86
#